data_AF-A0A920VZU1-F1
#
_entry.id   AF-A0A920VZU1-F1
#
_cell.length_a   1.000
_cell.length_b   1.000
_cell.length_c   1.000
_cell.angle_alpha   90.00
_cell.angle_beta   90.00
_cell.angle_gamma   90.00
#
_symmetry.space_group_name_H-M   'P 1'
#
loop_
_entity.id
_entity.type
_entity.pdbx_description
1 polymer ?
#
loop_
_entity_poly.entity_id
_entity_poly.type
_entity_poly.pdbx_seq_one_letter_code
_entity_poly.pdbx_strand_id
1 'polypeptide(L)'
;MAIDSTQHKRPVRSYVIRSGRLTDSQRKAIDEHWHKHVFAFEGKPIDIDSLFVQKAPINLEIGFGMGASLLAMAQQQPEQNFLGIEVHKPGVGKMLHEIEANGLAM
;
A
#
# COMPACT_ATOMS: atom_id res chain seq x y z
N MET A 1 51.71 -1.49 20.41
CA MET A 1 50.29 -1.85 20.20
C MET A 1 49.47 -0.60 20.44
N ALA A 2 48.98 0.05 19.39
CA ALA A 2 48.14 1.25 19.50
C ALA A 2 46.86 0.99 18.70
N ILE A 3 45.72 0.98 19.38
CA ILE A 3 44.40 0.86 18.78
C ILE A 3 43.94 2.26 18.36
N ASP A 4 43.98 2.53 17.06
CA ASP A 4 43.45 3.76 16.50
C ASP A 4 41.92 3.75 16.62
N SER A 5 41.37 4.73 17.33
CA SER A 5 39.95 4.88 17.64
C SER A 5 39.41 6.13 16.94
N THR A 6 39.47 6.15 15.61
CA THR A 6 38.77 7.15 14.81
C THR A 6 37.27 6.85 14.79
N GLN A 7 36.57 7.38 15.80
CA GLN A 7 35.11 7.31 15.90
C GLN A 7 34.47 8.04 14.71
N HIS A 8 34.19 7.29 13.64
CA HIS A 8 33.47 7.78 12.47
C HIS A 8 32.02 8.11 12.84
N LYS A 9 31.75 9.35 13.24
CA LYS A 9 30.39 9.84 13.44
C LYS A 9 29.69 9.86 12.09
N ARG A 10 28.82 8.87 11.85
CA ARG A 10 27.97 8.82 10.65
C ARG A 10 27.15 10.12 10.61
N PRO A 11 27.26 10.94 9.56
CA PRO A 11 26.50 12.18 9.47
C PRO A 11 25.00 11.87 9.45
N VAL A 12 24.22 12.71 10.12
CA VAL A 12 22.76 12.63 10.10
C VAL A 12 22.29 12.85 8.66
N ARG A 13 21.68 11.82 8.06
CA ARG A 13 21.04 11.93 6.74
C ARG A 13 19.59 12.35 6.93
N SER A 14 19.22 13.50 6.38
CA SER A 14 17.82 13.93 6.30
C SER A 14 17.18 13.28 5.07
N TYR A 15 16.19 12.41 5.29
CA TYR A 15 15.39 11.83 4.23
C TYR A 15 14.13 12.70 4.05
N VAL A 16 14.11 13.51 3.00
CA VAL A 16 12.87 14.15 2.55
C VAL A 16 12.06 13.11 1.78
N ILE A 17 10.79 12.93 2.16
CA ILE A 17 9.82 12.18 1.36
C ILE A 17 9.66 12.94 0.04
N ARG A 18 10.33 12.47 -1.01
CA ARG A 18 10.08 12.94 -2.37
C ARG A 18 8.76 12.32 -2.81
N SER A 19 7.64 12.93 -2.40
CA SER A 19 6.35 12.62 -3.00
C SER A 19 6.45 13.04 -4.47
N GLY A 20 6.69 12.06 -5.35
CA GLY A 20 6.70 12.30 -6.80
C GLY A 20 5.33 12.82 -7.23
N ARG A 21 5.29 13.58 -8.33
CA ARG A 21 4.01 13.98 -8.93
C ARG A 21 3.22 12.72 -9.29
N LEU A 22 1.93 12.70 -8.95
CA LEU A 22 1.00 11.68 -9.45
C LEU A 22 0.97 11.76 -10.97
N THR A 23 0.99 10.61 -11.64
CA THR A 23 0.62 10.54 -13.06
C THR A 23 -0.86 10.84 -13.22
N ASP A 24 -1.29 11.20 -14.43
CA ASP A 24 -2.72 11.45 -14.69
C ASP A 24 -3.57 10.21 -14.43
N SER A 25 -3.07 9.02 -14.76
CA SER A 25 -3.74 7.75 -14.47
C SER A 25 -3.88 7.49 -12.97
N GLN A 26 -2.85 7.74 -12.17
CA GLN A 26 -2.90 7.59 -10.72
C GLN A 26 -3.88 8.58 -10.09
N ARG A 27 -3.85 9.84 -10.55
CA ARG A 27 -4.78 10.87 -10.08
C ARG A 27 -6.22 10.46 -10.37
N LYS A 28 -6.53 10.11 -11.62
CA LYS A 28 -7.85 9.68 -12.05
C LYS A 28 -8.34 8.47 -11.22
N ALA A 29 -7.49 7.46 -11.03
CA ALA A 29 -7.87 6.28 -10.26
C ALA A 29 -8.16 6.60 -8.78
N ILE A 30 -7.41 7.52 -8.17
CA ILE A 30 -7.70 8.01 -6.83
C ILE A 30 -9.05 8.73 -6.82
N ASP A 31 -9.25 9.69 -7.72
CA ASP A 31 -10.46 10.52 -7.71
C ASP A 31 -11.73 9.67 -7.95
N GLU A 32 -11.64 8.63 -8.78
CA GLU A 32 -12.79 7.78 -9.16
C GLU A 32 -13.03 6.61 -8.20
N HIS A 33 -11.98 6.01 -7.62
CA HIS A 33 -12.08 4.71 -6.95
C HIS A 33 -11.68 4.72 -5.47
N TRP A 34 -11.25 5.86 -4.93
CA TRP A 34 -10.86 5.96 -3.51
C TRP A 34 -11.95 5.47 -2.57
N HIS A 35 -13.19 5.96 -2.73
CA HIS A 35 -14.30 5.59 -1.84
C HIS A 35 -14.71 4.13 -1.93
N LYS A 36 -14.37 3.45 -3.04
CA LYS A 36 -14.74 2.05 -3.26
C LYS A 36 -13.77 1.09 -2.58
N HIS A 37 -12.47 1.41 -2.56
CA HIS A 37 -11.42 0.45 -2.15
C HIS A 37 -10.55 0.94 -0.97
N VAL A 38 -10.67 2.20 -0.56
CA VAL A 38 -9.84 2.78 0.49
C VAL A 38 -10.67 3.10 1.72
N PHE A 39 -10.25 2.51 2.84
CA PHE A 39 -10.83 2.76 4.15
C PHE A 39 -10.07 3.89 4.84
N ALA A 40 -10.80 4.91 5.31
CA ALA A 40 -10.22 5.99 6.08
C ALA A 40 -9.76 5.47 7.46
N PHE A 41 -8.63 5.95 7.93
CA PHE A 41 -8.19 5.68 9.29
C PHE A 41 -9.00 6.53 10.28
N GLU A 42 -9.76 5.89 11.15
CA GLU A 42 -10.66 6.55 12.12
C GLU A 42 -10.18 6.44 13.58
N GLY A 43 -8.97 5.92 13.84
CA GLY A 43 -8.43 5.78 15.20
C GLY A 43 -9.15 4.76 16.08
N LYS A 44 -10.01 3.91 15.49
CA LYS A 44 -10.71 2.82 16.15
C LYS A 44 -10.43 1.49 15.44
N PRO A 45 -10.57 0.34 16.13
CA PRO A 45 -10.49 -0.96 15.47
C PRO A 45 -11.48 -1.04 14.29
N ILE A 46 -11.02 -1.60 13.19
CA ILE A 46 -11.84 -1.82 12.00
C ILE A 46 -12.56 -3.17 12.16
N ASP A 47 -13.85 -3.20 11.84
CA ASP A 47 -14.60 -4.45 11.72
C ASP A 47 -14.20 -5.15 10.41
N ILE A 48 -13.23 -6.04 10.52
CA ILE A 48 -12.61 -6.70 9.38
C ILE A 48 -13.59 -7.59 8.61
N ASP A 49 -14.54 -8.23 9.31
CA ASP A 49 -15.56 -9.08 8.70
C ASP A 49 -16.51 -8.28 7.79
N SER A 50 -16.59 -6.97 7.98
CA SER A 50 -17.43 -6.06 7.18
C SER A 50 -16.74 -5.49 5.93
N LEU A 51 -15.42 -5.68 5.80
CA LEU A 51 -14.64 -5.10 4.70
C LEU A 51 -14.81 -5.87 3.38
N PHE A 52 -14.97 -7.19 3.50
CA PHE A 52 -15.02 -8.11 2.37
C PHE A 52 -16.40 -8.76 2.26
N VAL A 53 -16.85 -9.01 1.03
CA VAL A 53 -18.11 -9.73 0.78
C VAL A 53 -17.97 -11.20 1.17
N GLN A 54 -16.78 -11.76 0.98
CA GLN A 54 -16.48 -13.16 1.29
C GLN A 54 -15.88 -13.30 2.70
N LYS A 55 -16.39 -14.26 3.47
CA LYS A 55 -15.73 -14.73 4.69
C LYS A 55 -14.59 -15.69 4.35
N ALA A 56 -13.39 -15.14 4.16
CA ALA A 56 -12.18 -15.88 3.84
C ALA A 56 -10.98 -15.39 4.68
N PRO A 57 -9.88 -16.17 4.76
CA PRO A 57 -8.64 -15.71 5.38
C PRO A 57 -8.16 -14.38 4.78
N ILE A 58 -7.63 -13.51 5.63
CA ILE A 58 -7.19 -12.17 5.25
C ILE A 58 -5.68 -12.08 5.32
N ASN A 59 -5.09 -11.71 4.20
CA ASN A 59 -3.67 -11.45 4.04
C ASN A 59 -3.43 -9.94 4.10
N LEU A 60 -2.54 -9.49 4.99
CA LEU A 60 -2.20 -8.08 5.18
C LEU A 60 -0.79 -7.80 4.66
N GLU A 61 -0.65 -6.83 3.75
CA GLU A 61 0.64 -6.31 3.29
C GLU A 61 0.84 -4.86 3.74
N ILE A 62 1.88 -4.60 4.55
CA ILE A 62 2.23 -3.27 5.05
C ILE A 62 3.37 -2.70 4.21
N GLY A 63 3.16 -1.53 3.62
CA GLY A 63 4.11 -0.90 2.73
C GLY A 63 4.19 -1.61 1.37
N PHE A 64 3.04 -1.85 0.74
CA PHE A 64 2.96 -2.58 -0.54
C PHE A 64 3.63 -1.86 -1.72
N GLY A 65 4.05 -0.60 -1.54
CA GLY A 65 4.75 0.17 -2.55
C GLY A 65 3.88 0.39 -3.79
N MET A 66 4.28 -0.20 -4.92
CA MET A 66 3.52 -0.11 -6.17
C MET A 66 2.45 -1.19 -6.32
N GLY A 67 2.33 -2.11 -5.37
CA GLY A 67 1.24 -3.10 -5.29
C GLY A 67 1.39 -4.34 -6.19
N ALA A 68 2.49 -4.49 -6.93
CA ALA A 68 2.67 -5.60 -7.87
C ALA A 68 2.63 -6.99 -7.19
N SER A 69 3.23 -7.13 -6.01
CA SER A 69 3.20 -8.39 -5.24
C SER A 69 1.79 -8.68 -4.75
N LEU A 70 1.17 -7.71 -4.05
CA LEU A 70 -0.18 -7.83 -3.53
C LEU A 70 -1.21 -8.18 -4.60
N LEU A 71 -1.15 -7.50 -5.74
CA LEU A 71 -2.03 -7.73 -6.89
C LEU A 71 -1.88 -9.16 -7.42
N ALA A 72 -0.64 -9.61 -7.63
CA ALA A 72 -0.38 -10.96 -8.15
C ALA A 72 -0.91 -12.05 -7.21
N MET A 73 -0.74 -11.88 -5.89
CA MET A 73 -1.29 -12.82 -4.90
C MET A 73 -2.83 -12.82 -4.94
N ALA A 74 -3.46 -11.65 -4.97
CA ALA A 74 -4.92 -11.52 -5.05
C ALA A 74 -5.52 -12.16 -6.31
N GLN A 75 -4.84 -12.07 -7.44
CA GLN A 75 -5.28 -12.72 -8.69
C GLN A 75 -5.11 -14.24 -8.66
N GLN A 76 -4.06 -14.74 -8.00
CA GLN A 76 -3.76 -16.17 -7.93
C GLN A 76 -4.60 -16.90 -6.88
N GLN A 77 -5.12 -16.18 -5.89
CA GLN A 77 -5.82 -16.73 -4.74
C GLN A 77 -7.18 -16.03 -4.53
N PRO A 78 -8.13 -16.16 -5.49
CA PRO A 78 -9.42 -15.48 -5.42
C PRO A 78 -10.33 -15.98 -4.28
N GLU A 79 -9.96 -17.07 -3.61
CA GLU A 79 -10.62 -17.60 -2.41
C GLU A 79 -10.13 -16.96 -1.10
N GLN A 80 -9.20 -16.00 -1.19
CA GLN A 80 -8.63 -15.29 -0.05
C GLN A 80 -8.83 -13.78 -0.20
N ASN A 81 -8.86 -13.11 0.94
CA ASN A 81 -8.99 -11.65 1.01
C ASN A 81 -7.61 -11.01 1.18
N PHE A 82 -7.41 -9.85 0.57
CA PHE A 82 -6.14 -9.12 0.59
C PHE A 82 -6.35 -7.67 1.00
N LEU A 83 -5.63 -7.24 2.03
CA LEU A 83 -5.64 -5.87 2.55
C LEU A 83 -4.24 -5.27 2.44
N GLY A 84 -4.15 -4.11 1.79
CA GLY A 84 -2.90 -3.36 1.65
C GLY A 84 -2.90 -2.09 2.49
N ILE A 85 -1.79 -1.81 3.17
CA ILE A 85 -1.54 -0.52 3.84
C ILE A 85 -0.38 0.19 3.15
N GLU A 86 -0.60 1.41 2.67
CA GLU A 86 0.44 2.23 2.05
C GLU A 86 0.23 3.72 2.37
N VAL A 87 1.32 4.40 2.68
CA VAL A 87 1.34 5.84 3.00
C VAL A 87 1.65 6.69 1.76
N HIS A 88 2.29 6.10 0.75
CA HIS A 88 2.64 6.73 -0.51
C HIS A 88 1.46 6.75 -1.48
N LYS A 89 0.85 7.94 -1.61
CA LYS A 89 -0.28 8.19 -2.52
C LYS A 89 -0.09 7.71 -3.98
N PRO A 90 1.10 7.81 -4.62
CA PRO A 90 1.31 7.24 -5.96
C PRO A 90 1.15 5.71 -6.01
N GLY A 91 1.57 5.01 -4.95
CA GLY A 91 1.40 3.57 -4.81
C GLY A 91 -0.07 3.18 -4.72
N VAL A 92 -0.83 3.90 -3.87
CA VAL A 92 -2.29 3.73 -3.76
C VAL A 92 -2.97 3.99 -5.11
N GLY A 93 -2.62 5.07 -5.81
CA GLY A 93 -3.21 5.36 -7.12
C GLY A 93 -2.88 4.32 -8.19
N LYS A 94 -1.68 3.74 -8.16
CA LYS A 94 -1.33 2.62 -9.03
C LYS A 94 -2.15 1.38 -8.69
N MET A 95 -2.28 1.03 -7.41
CA MET A 95 -3.06 -0.12 -6.96
C MET A 95 -4.54 0.01 -7.34
N LEU A 96 -5.16 1.17 -7.12
CA LEU A 96 -6.56 1.43 -7.52
C LEU A 96 -6.78 1.26 -9.01
N HIS A 97 -5.84 1.76 -9.83
CA HIS A 97 -5.89 1.57 -11.26
C HIS A 97 -5.85 0.08 -11.64
N GLU A 98 -4.94 -0.69 -11.03
CA GLU A 98 -4.80 -2.11 -11.31
C GLU A 98 -6.01 -2.93 -10.83
N ILE A 99 -6.58 -2.62 -9.68
CA ILE A 99 -7.80 -3.28 -9.17
C ILE A 99 -8.92 -3.20 -10.21
N GLU A 100 -9.19 -2.00 -10.72
CA GLU A 100 -10.24 -1.80 -11.71
C GLU A 100 -9.89 -2.38 -13.08
N ALA A 101 -8.63 -2.26 -13.52
CA ALA A 101 -8.18 -2.84 -14.78
C ALA A 101 -8.26 -4.37 -14.81
N ASN A 102 -8.12 -5.02 -13.65
CA ASN A 102 -8.19 -6.47 -13.49
C ASN A 102 -9.56 -6.96 -12.97
N GLY A 103 -10.53 -6.06 -12.78
CA GLY A 103 -11.88 -6.42 -12.33
C GLY A 103 -11.94 -7.04 -10.92
N LEU A 104 -11.00 -6.70 -10.05
CA LEU A 104 -10.97 -7.19 -8.68
C LEU A 104 -12.01 -6.46 -7.81
N ALA A 105 -12.65 -7.21 -6.93
CA ALA A 105 -13.69 -6.72 -6.02
C ALA A 105 -13.32 -7.02 -4.55
N MET A 106 -14.03 -6.38 -3.63
CA MET A 106 -13.96 -6.65 -2.19
C MET A 106 -14.93 -7.76 -1.79
#